data_AF-A0A7C6QFD8-F1
#
_entry.id   AF-A0A7C6QFD8-F1
#
_cell.length_a   1.000
_cell.length_b   1.000
_cell.length_c   1.000
_cell.angle_alpha   90.00
_cell.angle_beta   90.00
_cell.angle_gamma   90.00
#
_symmetry.space_group_name_H-M   'P 1'
#
loop_
_entity.id
_entity.type
_entity.pdbx_description
1 polymer ?
#
loop_
_entity_poly.entity_id
_entity_poly.type
_entity_poly.pdbx_seq_one_letter_code
_entity_poly.pdbx_strand_id
1 'polypeptide(L)'
;MSVYDKAYELAQALMNSPEYLQYQACKEKLEKDLASYSMLQHFRRQQWEVQMFRLLGHEVTEEVTQELEQLYAFLSAEPVINEYLTAEYQFSRMVSTVQKILSEAIGVWTVDEPSDKNIN
;
A
#
# COMPACT_ATOMS: atom_id res chain seq x y z
N MET A 1 -21.52 -24.79 -5.11
CA MET A 1 -20.40 -23.83 -5.15
C MET A 1 -19.56 -24.04 -3.91
N SER A 2 -18.26 -24.24 -4.11
CA SER A 2 -17.26 -24.31 -3.03
C SER A 2 -16.88 -22.90 -2.56
N VAL A 3 -16.23 -22.82 -1.39
CA VAL A 3 -15.62 -21.57 -0.90
C VAL A 3 -14.57 -21.04 -1.88
N TYR A 4 -13.84 -21.94 -2.55
CA TYR A 4 -12.87 -21.56 -3.58
C TYR A 4 -13.52 -20.93 -4.81
N ASP A 5 -14.69 -21.43 -5.24
CA ASP A 5 -15.44 -20.83 -6.36
C ASP A 5 -15.82 -19.38 -6.02
N LYS A 6 -16.24 -19.13 -4.78
CA LYS A 6 -16.56 -17.78 -4.29
C LYS A 6 -15.33 -16.88 -4.17
N ALA A 7 -14.17 -17.44 -3.79
CA ALA A 7 -12.92 -16.70 -3.78
C ALA A 7 -12.50 -16.29 -5.21
N TYR A 8 -12.69 -17.16 -6.21
CA TYR A 8 -12.44 -16.81 -7.61
C TYR A 8 -13.39 -15.72 -8.12
N GLU A 9 -14.69 -15.81 -7.78
CA GLU A 9 -15.66 -14.75 -8.12
C GLU A 9 -15.26 -13.40 -7.50
N LEU A 10 -14.85 -13.40 -6.23
CA LEU A 10 -14.37 -12.21 -5.54
C LEU A 10 -13.11 -11.64 -6.20
N ALA A 11 -12.14 -12.50 -6.56
CA ALA A 11 -10.93 -12.08 -7.26
C ALA A 11 -11.27 -11.43 -8.62
N GLN A 12 -12.18 -12.02 -9.38
CA GLN A 12 -12.66 -11.42 -10.64
C GLN A 12 -13.37 -10.09 -10.42
N ALA A 13 -14.20 -9.97 -9.38
CA ALA A 13 -14.86 -8.72 -9.04
C ALA A 13 -13.85 -7.63 -8.67
N LEU A 14 -12.82 -7.95 -7.89
CA LEU A 14 -11.73 -7.03 -7.54
C LEU A 14 -10.94 -6.59 -8.78
N MET A 15 -10.61 -7.51 -9.68
CA MET A 15 -9.90 -7.18 -10.92
C MET A 15 -10.71 -6.32 -11.88
N ASN A 16 -12.04 -6.36 -11.80
CA ASN A 16 -12.92 -5.54 -12.64
C ASN A 16 -13.40 -4.27 -11.90
N SER A 17 -12.91 -4.03 -10.68
CA SER A 17 -13.33 -2.86 -9.90
C SER A 17 -12.74 -1.57 -10.49
N PRO A 18 -13.45 -0.44 -10.39
CA PRO A 18 -12.92 0.86 -10.81
C PRO A 18 -11.58 1.20 -10.14
N GLU A 19 -11.41 0.85 -8.86
CA GLU A 19 -10.20 1.08 -8.09
C GLU A 19 -9.00 0.32 -8.66
N TYR A 20 -9.19 -0.96 -9.02
CA TYR A 20 -8.11 -1.76 -9.63
C TYR A 20 -7.77 -1.28 -11.05
N LEU A 21 -8.78 -0.97 -11.86
CA LEU A 21 -8.58 -0.46 -13.21
C LEU A 21 -7.86 0.89 -13.20
N GLN A 22 -8.22 1.77 -12.26
CA GLN A 22 -7.55 3.05 -12.07
C GLN A 22 -6.11 2.86 -11.60
N TYR A 23 -5.88 1.96 -10.64
CA TYR A 23 -4.54 1.60 -10.19
C TYR A 23 -3.66 1.11 -11.36
N GLN A 24 -4.17 0.20 -12.18
CA GLN A 24 -3.43 -0.30 -13.34
C GLN A 24 -3.15 0.79 -14.37
N ALA A 25 -4.12 1.66 -14.67
CA ALA A 25 -3.92 2.76 -15.60
C ALA A 25 -2.85 3.76 -15.10
N CYS A 26 -2.85 4.10 -13.81
CA CYS A 26 -1.83 4.95 -13.21
C CYS A 26 -0.46 4.27 -13.22
N LYS A 27 -0.40 2.96 -12.96
CA LYS A 27 0.83 2.17 -13.02
C LYS A 27 1.44 2.17 -14.42
N GLU A 28 0.65 1.93 -15.46
CA GLU A 28 1.12 1.97 -16.84
C GLU A 28 1.62 3.37 -17.25
N LYS A 29 0.99 4.44 -16.78
CA LYS A 29 1.47 5.81 -16.99
C LYS A 29 2.82 6.03 -16.32
N LEU A 30 2.97 5.57 -15.07
CA LEU A 30 4.21 5.69 -14.33
C LEU A 30 5.35 4.90 -14.99
N GLU A 31 5.10 3.68 -15.46
CA GLU A 31 6.10 2.84 -16.13
C GLU A 31 6.63 3.44 -17.43
N LYS A 32 5.84 4.31 -18.09
CA LYS A 32 6.27 5.07 -19.27
C LYS A 32 7.23 6.22 -18.92
N ASP A 33 7.20 6.70 -17.68
CA ASP A 33 8.17 7.66 -17.16
C ASP A 33 9.28 6.94 -16.40
N LEU A 34 10.34 6.58 -17.12
CA LEU A 34 11.47 5.82 -16.57
C LEU A 34 12.15 6.53 -15.39
N ALA A 35 12.15 7.87 -15.36
CA ALA A 35 12.78 8.64 -14.29
C ALA A 35 11.94 8.55 -13.01
N SER A 36 10.64 8.84 -13.10
CA SER A 36 9.71 8.73 -11.98
C SER A 36 9.60 7.30 -11.45
N TYR A 37 9.56 6.31 -12.35
CA TYR A 37 9.51 4.90 -11.99
C TYR A 37 10.75 4.45 -11.22
N SER A 38 11.94 4.81 -11.70
CA SER A 38 13.21 4.46 -11.03
C SER A 38 13.28 5.07 -9.62
N MET A 39 12.84 6.32 -9.48
CA MET A 39 12.86 7.02 -8.20
C MET A 39 11.85 6.45 -7.20
N LEU A 40 10.65 6.07 -7.66
CA LEU A 40 9.69 5.37 -6.82
C LEU A 40 10.22 4.00 -6.37
N GLN A 41 10.87 3.24 -7.27
CA GLN A 41 11.48 1.97 -6.89
C GLN A 41 12.58 2.14 -5.83
N HIS A 42 13.40 3.18 -5.96
CA HIS A 42 14.43 3.51 -4.97
C HIS A 42 13.79 3.79 -3.60
N PHE A 43 12.78 4.65 -3.55
CA PHE A 43 12.02 4.93 -2.33
C PHE A 43 11.45 3.68 -1.68
N ARG A 44 10.81 2.79 -2.47
CA ARG A 44 10.23 1.53 -1.96
C ARG A 44 11.27 0.62 -1.33
N ARG A 45 12.47 0.56 -1.92
CA ARG A 45 13.57 -0.25 -1.38
C ARG A 45 14.04 0.31 -0.04
N GLN A 46 14.27 1.62 0.05
CA GLN A 46 14.68 2.26 1.30
C GLN A 46 13.61 2.11 2.38
N GLN A 47 12.33 2.27 2.03
CA GLN A 47 11.21 2.06 2.94
C GLN A 47 11.22 0.62 3.51
N TRP A 48 11.44 -0.38 2.66
CA TRP A 48 11.50 -1.77 3.07
C TRP A 48 12.71 -2.07 3.97
N GLU A 49 13.88 -1.55 3.63
CA GLU A 49 15.10 -1.67 4.45
C GLU A 49 14.87 -1.08 5.85
N VAL A 50 14.31 0.13 5.94
CA VAL A 50 13.94 0.79 7.21
C VAL A 50 12.98 -0.07 8.02
N GLN A 51 11.93 -0.61 7.39
CA GLN A 51 10.99 -1.49 8.09
C GLN A 51 11.65 -2.77 8.59
N MET A 52 12.58 -3.34 7.81
CA MET A 52 13.32 -4.54 8.20
C MET A 52 14.27 -4.28 9.36
N PHE A 53 14.99 -3.14 9.36
CA PHE A 53 15.82 -2.74 10.50
C PHE A 53 15.01 -2.61 11.78
N ARG A 54 13.83 -1.97 11.72
CA ARG A 54 12.93 -1.87 12.87
C ARG A 54 12.48 -3.24 13.36
N LEU A 55 12.14 -4.16 12.46
CA LEU A 55 11.71 -5.52 12.80
C LEU A 55 12.81 -6.32 13.50
N LEU A 56 14.06 -6.14 13.07
CA LEU A 56 15.23 -6.78 13.68
C LEU A 56 15.64 -6.15 15.03
N GLY A 57 14.91 -5.13 15.49
CA GLY A 57 15.20 -4.42 16.75
C GLY A 57 16.36 -3.44 16.64
N HIS A 58 16.75 -3.06 15.42
CA HIS A 58 17.76 -2.02 15.21
C HIS A 58 17.12 -0.63 15.25
N GLU A 59 17.80 0.32 15.89
CA GLU A 59 17.41 1.72 15.83
C GLU A 59 17.68 2.26 14.43
N VAL A 60 16.62 2.77 13.79
CA VAL A 60 16.75 3.55 12.57
C VAL A 60 17.12 4.97 12.99
N THR A 61 18.20 5.51 12.45
CA THR A 61 18.62 6.87 12.78
C THR A 61 17.57 7.89 12.29
N GLU A 62 17.50 9.01 13.00
CA GLU A 62 16.59 10.10 12.64
C GLU A 62 16.91 10.65 11.24
N GLU A 63 18.19 10.66 10.86
CA GLU A 63 18.69 11.05 9.53
C GLU A 63 18.06 10.20 8.42
N VAL A 64 18.04 8.87 8.56
CA VAL A 64 17.45 7.97 7.56
C VAL A 64 15.94 8.18 7.46
N THR A 65 15.28 8.47 8.58
CA THR A 65 13.84 8.75 8.59
C THR A 65 13.54 10.08 7.89
N GLN A 66 14.32 11.13 8.16
CA GLN A 66 14.19 12.44 7.51
C GLN A 66 14.49 12.37 6.01
N GLU A 67 15.51 11.63 5.58
CA GLU A 67 15.80 11.43 4.16
C GLU A 67 14.63 10.75 3.43
N LEU A 68 14.04 9.72 4.05
CA LEU A 68 12.89 9.01 3.49
C LEU A 68 11.65 9.91 3.39
N GLU A 69 11.41 10.76 4.40
CA GLU A 69 10.32 11.75 4.39
C GLU A 69 10.51 12.81 3.31
N GLN A 70 11.72 13.32 3.14
CA GLN A 70 12.03 14.29 2.07
C GLN A 70 11.86 13.67 0.68
N LEU A 71 12.31 12.43 0.50
CA LEU A 71 12.12 11.71 -0.76
C LEU A 71 10.63 11.47 -1.04
N TYR A 72 9.85 11.12 -0.02
CA TYR A 72 8.40 11.00 -0.15
C TYR A 72 7.74 12.32 -0.52
N ALA A 73 8.12 13.43 0.12
CA ALA A 73 7.59 14.76 -0.19
C ALA A 73 7.87 15.16 -1.65
N PHE A 74 9.08 14.87 -2.13
CA PHE A 74 9.45 15.11 -3.53
C PHE A 74 8.64 14.25 -4.50
N LEU A 75 8.54 12.95 -4.23
CA LEU A 75 7.79 12.01 -5.06
C LEU A 75 6.29 12.32 -5.08
N SER A 76 5.71 12.68 -3.95
CA SER A 76 4.28 13.00 -3.85
C SER A 76 3.92 14.35 -4.48
N ALA A 77 4.90 15.21 -4.76
CA ALA A 77 4.70 16.44 -5.52
C ALA A 77 4.59 16.18 -7.03
N GLU A 78 5.17 15.09 -7.53
CA GLU A 78 5.08 14.72 -8.95
C GLU A 78 3.66 14.19 -9.29
N PRO A 79 2.92 14.81 -10.22
CA PRO A 79 1.51 14.47 -10.46
C PRO A 79 1.27 13.00 -10.83
N VAL A 80 2.14 12.42 -11.66
CA VAL A 80 2.03 11.02 -12.11
C VAL A 80 2.21 10.05 -10.95
N ILE A 81 3.15 10.35 -10.05
CA ILE A 81 3.44 9.53 -8.87
C ILE A 81 2.33 9.70 -7.85
N ASN A 82 1.86 10.93 -7.62
CA ASN A 82 0.75 11.21 -6.72
C ASN A 82 -0.54 10.48 -7.14
N GLU A 83 -0.87 10.52 -8.43
CA GLU A 83 -2.01 9.78 -9.00
C GLU A 83 -1.86 8.27 -8.73
N TYR A 84 -0.67 7.71 -8.97
CA TYR A 84 -0.37 6.30 -8.69
C TYR A 84 -0.53 5.95 -7.21
N LEU A 85 0.08 6.74 -6.31
CA LEU A 85 0.02 6.51 -4.85
C LEU A 85 -1.41 6.61 -4.33
N THR A 86 -2.18 7.58 -4.82
CA THR A 86 -3.60 7.73 -4.46
C THR A 86 -4.42 6.53 -4.93
N ALA A 87 -4.23 6.08 -6.17
CA ALA A 87 -4.94 4.91 -6.71
C ALA A 87 -4.56 3.62 -5.95
N GLU A 88 -3.29 3.45 -5.62
CA GLU A 88 -2.80 2.34 -4.81
C GLU A 88 -3.42 2.33 -3.41
N TYR A 89 -3.50 3.47 -2.74
CA TYR A 89 -4.14 3.61 -1.44
C TYR A 89 -5.61 3.21 -1.48
N GLN A 90 -6.36 3.69 -2.47
CA GLN A 90 -7.78 3.36 -2.62
C GLN A 90 -8.00 1.87 -2.86
N PHE A 91 -7.20 1.27 -3.75
CA PHE A 91 -7.26 -0.17 -4.01
C PHE A 91 -6.91 -0.99 -2.75
N SER A 92 -5.84 -0.61 -2.03
CA SER A 92 -5.43 -1.24 -0.78
C SER A 92 -6.54 -1.18 0.29
N ARG A 93 -7.17 -0.02 0.44
CA ARG A 93 -8.28 0.19 1.37
C ARG A 93 -9.48 -0.71 1.04
N MET A 94 -9.82 -0.85 -0.24
CA MET A 94 -10.88 -1.77 -0.67
C MET A 94 -10.53 -3.21 -0.30
N VAL A 95 -9.32 -3.67 -0.61
CA VAL A 95 -8.86 -5.03 -0.28
C VAL A 95 -8.87 -5.27 1.23
N SER A 96 -8.38 -4.32 2.02
CA SER A 96 -8.38 -4.39 3.48
C SER A 96 -9.81 -4.46 4.05
N THR A 97 -10.75 -3.70 3.47
CA THR A 97 -12.17 -3.77 3.85
C THR A 97 -12.76 -5.15 3.56
N VAL A 98 -12.44 -5.74 2.41
CA VAL A 98 -12.87 -7.10 2.06
C VAL A 98 -12.27 -8.12 3.03
N GLN A 99 -10.98 -8.03 3.34
CA GLN A 99 -10.32 -8.89 4.32
C GLN A 99 -10.97 -8.77 5.70
N LYS A 100 -11.30 -7.55 6.14
CA LYS A 100 -12.00 -7.30 7.40
C LYS A 100 -13.37 -7.99 7.44
N ILE A 101 -14.18 -7.85 6.39
CA ILE A 101 -15.49 -8.52 6.29
C ILE A 101 -15.35 -10.05 6.40
N LEU A 102 -14.34 -10.63 5.74
CA LEU A 102 -14.07 -12.06 5.80
C LEU A 102 -13.63 -12.49 7.22
N SER A 103 -12.73 -11.73 7.85
CA SER A 103 -12.24 -12.00 9.20
C SER A 103 -13.36 -11.92 10.25
N GLU A 104 -14.20 -10.88 10.17
CA GLU A 104 -15.36 -10.69 11.05
C GLU A 104 -16.37 -11.85 10.90
N ALA A 105 -16.64 -12.30 9.67
CA ALA A 105 -17.58 -13.39 9.41
C ALA A 105 -17.13 -14.74 9.96
N ILE A 106 -15.81 -15.00 9.98
CA ILE A 106 -15.24 -16.27 10.45
C ILE A 106 -14.97 -16.22 11.96
N GLY A 107 -15.04 -15.04 12.59
CA GLY A 107 -14.74 -14.87 14.02
C GLY A 107 -13.28 -15.16 14.35
N VAL A 108 -12.38 -15.00 13.37
CA VAL A 108 -10.94 -15.11 13.63
C VAL A 108 -10.58 -14.00 14.63
N TRP A 109 -9.82 -14.34 15.67
CA TRP A 109 -9.30 -13.36 16.62
C TRP A 109 -8.40 -12.39 15.86
N THR A 110 -8.96 -11.26 15.44
CA THR A 110 -8.19 -10.15 14.91
C THR A 110 -7.51 -9.52 16.12
N VAL A 111 -6.18 -9.44 16.09
CA VAL A 111 -5.45 -8.52 16.98
C VAL A 111 -6.06 -7.15 16.69
N ASP A 112 -6.77 -6.57 17.66
CA ASP A 112 -7.18 -5.18 17.58
C ASP A 112 -5.90 -4.38 17.30
N GLU A 113 -5.82 -3.70 16.16
CA GLU A 113 -4.80 -2.66 16.00
C GLU A 113 -4.91 -1.76 17.23
N PRO A 114 -3.83 -1.54 17.99
CA PRO A 114 -3.89 -0.62 19.10
C PRO A 114 -4.35 0.71 18.50
N SER A 115 -5.57 1.12 18.85
CA SER A 115 -6.07 2.42 18.49
C SER A 115 -5.02 3.41 18.98
N ASP A 116 -4.43 4.19 18.07
CA ASP A 116 -3.68 5.42 18.38
C ASP A 116 -4.63 6.43 19.03
N LYS A 117 -5.12 6.08 20.22
CA LYS A 117 -5.81 6.91 21.19
C LYS A 117 -4.94 6.94 22.42
N ASN A 118 -3.71 7.46 22.27
CA ASN A 118 -2.92 8.04 23.35
C ASN A 118 -1.77 8.87 22.76
N ILE A 119 -2.14 9.88 21.96
CA ILE A 119 -1.37 11.13 21.92
C ILE A 119 -2.37 12.25 22.21
N ASN A 120 -2.63 12.46 23.50
CA ASN A 120 -2.84 13.79 24.07
C ASN A 120 -2.65 13.72 25.59
#